data_AF-A0AAD2FG78-F1
#
_entry.id   AF-A0AAD2FG78-F1
#
_cell.length_a   1.000
_cell.length_b   1.000
_cell.length_c   1.000
_cell.angle_alpha   90.00
_cell.angle_beta   90.00
_cell.angle_gamma   90.00
#
_symmetry.space_group_name_H-M   'P 1'
#
loop_
_entity.id
_entity.type
_entity.pdbx_description
1 polymer ?
#
loop_
_entity_poly.entity_id
_entity_poly.type
_entity_poly.pdbx_seq_one_letter_code
_entity_poly.pdbx_strand_id
1 'polypeptide(L)'
;MLEKPSKSVGDPSKQSNEGHKKRGTDGGRKKEGKPKKKKAKMKHPSGEHVDARELSVLESAALPQGQIMAQFLSTFNRLEQSRFEAFRRSTFSSDAISKYVAQILIEGLNDGIERNPVLSHLCSVGQASEITMVVSTLAKAYAQRLMQDSRSFAGIKEVVLPRYMLLAMDERNSQGTEIDFFLQNAATSSSGSSLCNRNYSSRRLAAIRLQELYEEDNGSKPMNNKALSE
;
A
#
# COMPACT_ATOMS: atom_id res chain seq x y z
N MET A 1 41.24 20.40 -38.70
CA MET A 1 40.13 21.37 -38.81
C MET A 1 38.86 20.63 -38.43
N LEU A 2 38.35 20.84 -37.21
CA LEU A 2 37.08 20.25 -36.75
C LEU A 2 36.13 21.40 -36.43
N GLU A 3 35.04 21.48 -37.17
CA GLU A 3 33.99 22.48 -37.01
C GLU A 3 33.16 22.19 -35.74
N LYS A 4 32.90 23.25 -34.98
CA LYS A 4 32.02 23.22 -33.81
C LYS A 4 30.57 23.47 -34.26
N PRO A 5 29.57 22.73 -33.76
CA PRO A 5 28.18 23.08 -34.00
C PRO A 5 27.72 24.22 -33.09
N SER A 6 27.12 25.21 -33.73
CA SER A 6 26.44 26.40 -33.22
C SER A 6 25.17 26.02 -32.46
N LYS A 7 25.04 26.50 -31.21
CA LYS A 7 23.78 26.44 -30.44
C LYS A 7 22.99 27.72 -30.68
N SER A 8 21.81 27.59 -31.28
CA SER A 8 20.81 28.64 -31.38
C SER A 8 20.08 28.82 -30.05
N VAL A 9 20.04 30.07 -29.59
CA VAL A 9 19.27 30.53 -28.43
C VAL A 9 17.88 30.92 -28.94
N GLY A 10 16.84 30.34 -28.36
CA GLY A 10 15.45 30.70 -28.63
C GLY A 10 14.64 30.71 -27.33
N ASP A 11 14.59 31.89 -26.69
CA ASP A 11 13.50 32.30 -25.80
C ASP A 11 12.27 32.60 -26.68
N PRO A 12 11.05 32.14 -26.34
CA PRO A 12 10.20 33.01 -25.52
C PRO A 12 9.10 32.28 -24.71
N SER A 13 8.70 32.84 -23.56
CA SER A 13 7.28 33.16 -23.26
C SER A 13 7.10 33.58 -21.80
N LYS A 14 7.11 34.90 -21.59
CA LYS A 14 6.36 35.52 -20.51
C LYS A 14 4.94 35.77 -21.02
N GLN A 15 3.93 35.09 -20.47
CA GLN A 15 2.57 35.62 -20.46
C GLN A 15 1.93 35.44 -19.09
N SER A 16 1.65 36.60 -18.51
CA SER A 16 0.83 36.91 -17.35
C SER A 16 -0.57 36.29 -17.43
N ASN A 17 -1.14 35.91 -16.29
CA ASN A 17 -2.49 36.35 -15.96
C ASN A 17 -2.78 36.29 -14.46
N GLU A 18 -2.85 37.48 -13.86
CA GLU A 18 -3.53 37.75 -12.60
C GLU A 18 -5.04 37.51 -12.77
N GLY A 19 -5.63 36.77 -11.83
CA GLY A 19 -7.05 36.48 -11.81
C GLY A 19 -7.60 36.48 -10.39
N HIS A 20 -7.51 37.62 -9.72
CA HIS A 20 -8.20 37.89 -8.46
C HIS A 20 -9.72 37.85 -8.66
N LYS A 21 -10.42 36.88 -8.06
CA LYS A 21 -11.89 36.91 -7.97
C LYS A 21 -12.34 36.60 -6.54
N LYS A 22 -12.42 37.67 -5.74
CA LYS A 22 -13.17 37.71 -4.48
C LYS A 22 -14.67 37.86 -4.80
N ARG A 23 -15.47 36.87 -4.45
CA ARG A 23 -16.92 36.96 -4.18
C ARG A 23 -17.16 35.94 -3.05
N GLY A 24 -17.57 36.28 -1.84
CA GLY A 24 -18.60 37.26 -1.50
C GLY A 24 -19.91 36.50 -1.33
N THR A 25 -20.08 35.83 -0.19
CA THR A 25 -21.37 35.33 0.29
C THR A 25 -21.47 35.66 1.78
N ASP A 26 -21.82 36.92 2.00
CA ASP A 26 -22.56 37.43 3.14
C ASP A 26 -23.94 36.75 3.17
N GLY A 27 -24.40 36.32 4.34
CA GLY A 27 -25.70 35.67 4.47
C GLY A 27 -25.95 34.93 5.77
N GLY A 28 -26.49 35.64 6.76
CA GLY A 28 -27.68 35.09 7.45
C GLY A 28 -27.54 34.67 8.91
N ARG A 29 -27.64 35.66 9.81
CA ARG A 29 -28.58 35.73 10.94
C ARG A 29 -28.94 34.46 11.76
N LYS A 30 -28.60 34.58 13.05
CA LYS A 30 -29.47 34.43 14.24
C LYS A 30 -30.32 33.15 14.37
N LYS A 31 -30.05 32.39 15.44
CA LYS A 31 -30.99 32.22 16.57
C LYS A 31 -30.25 31.66 17.78
N GLU A 32 -30.10 32.50 18.80
CA GLU A 32 -29.74 32.09 20.16
C GLU A 32 -30.89 31.24 20.74
N GLY A 33 -30.65 29.93 20.84
CA GLY A 33 -31.51 29.00 21.56
C GLY A 33 -31.05 28.85 23.00
N LYS A 34 -31.84 29.35 23.95
CA LYS A 34 -31.66 29.19 25.40
C LYS A 34 -31.48 27.69 25.76
N PRO A 35 -30.47 27.30 26.56
CA PRO A 35 -30.38 25.94 27.07
C PRO A 35 -31.41 25.72 28.18
N LYS A 36 -32.44 24.91 27.92
CA LYS A 36 -33.32 24.37 28.95
C LYS A 36 -32.52 23.41 29.83
N LYS A 37 -32.32 23.76 31.11
CA LYS A 37 -31.84 22.85 32.18
C LYS A 37 -32.77 21.63 32.27
N LYS A 38 -32.43 20.55 31.59
CA LYS A 38 -33.00 19.22 31.84
C LYS A 38 -32.24 18.61 33.01
N LYS A 39 -32.95 18.33 34.10
CA LYS A 39 -32.46 17.60 35.26
C LYS A 39 -31.86 16.26 34.79
N ALA A 40 -30.58 16.08 35.03
CA ALA A 40 -29.89 14.82 34.80
C ALA A 40 -30.46 13.78 35.78
N LYS A 41 -31.28 12.87 35.26
CA LYS A 41 -31.60 11.62 35.94
C LYS A 41 -30.38 10.73 35.75
N MET A 42 -29.59 10.53 36.82
CA MET A 42 -28.51 9.55 36.85
C MET A 42 -29.11 8.18 36.51
N LYS A 43 -28.93 7.75 35.26
CA LYS A 43 -29.03 6.36 34.87
C LYS A 43 -27.67 5.75 35.17
N HIS A 44 -27.65 4.74 36.02
CA HIS A 44 -26.49 3.88 36.19
C HIS A 44 -26.09 3.30 34.82
N PRO A 45 -24.79 3.28 34.48
CA PRO A 45 -24.31 2.64 33.26
C PRO A 45 -24.51 1.13 33.40
N SER A 46 -25.63 0.64 32.87
CA SER A 46 -25.86 -0.78 32.67
C SER A 46 -24.95 -1.24 31.55
N GLY A 47 -23.91 -2.00 31.91
CA GLY A 47 -23.15 -2.90 31.04
C GLY A 47 -22.64 -2.28 29.75
N GLU A 48 -21.43 -1.73 29.78
CA GLU A 48 -20.65 -1.54 28.55
C GLU A 48 -20.54 -2.90 27.86
N HIS A 49 -21.27 -3.02 26.74
CA HIS A 49 -21.06 -4.07 25.76
C HIS A 49 -19.71 -3.75 25.12
N VAL A 50 -18.62 -4.20 25.75
CA VAL A 50 -17.28 -4.10 25.19
C VAL A 50 -17.30 -4.91 23.90
N ASP A 51 -17.21 -4.22 22.76
CA ASP A 51 -17.13 -4.86 21.46
C ASP A 51 -16.01 -5.90 21.49
N ALA A 52 -16.30 -7.15 21.12
CA ALA A 52 -15.35 -8.26 21.15
C ALA A 52 -14.05 -7.97 20.36
N ARG A 53 -14.06 -6.96 19.49
CA ARG A 53 -12.87 -6.46 18.79
C ARG A 53 -11.85 -5.78 19.70
N GLU A 54 -12.27 -5.17 20.82
CA GLU A 54 -11.35 -4.48 21.74
C GLU A 54 -10.57 -5.45 22.62
N LEU A 55 -11.20 -6.55 23.04
CA LEU A 55 -10.56 -7.62 23.81
C LEU A 55 -9.42 -8.30 23.04
N SER A 56 -9.57 -8.48 21.72
CA SER A 56 -8.52 -9.04 20.85
C SER A 56 -7.26 -8.16 20.77
N VAL A 57 -7.41 -6.84 20.89
CA VAL A 57 -6.28 -5.89 20.84
C VAL A 57 -5.46 -5.96 22.14
N LEU A 58 -6.13 -6.10 23.29
CA LEU A 58 -5.46 -6.23 24.58
C LEU A 58 -4.73 -7.57 24.70
N GLU A 59 -5.30 -8.65 24.16
CA GLU A 59 -4.68 -9.97 24.18
C GLU A 59 -3.45 -10.04 23.25
N SER A 60 -3.49 -9.38 22.08
CA SER A 60 -2.31 -9.25 21.20
C SER A 60 -1.17 -8.44 21.83
N ALA A 61 -1.48 -7.50 22.74
CA ALA A 61 -0.47 -6.71 23.44
C ALA A 61 0.28 -7.52 24.53
N ALA A 62 -0.33 -8.60 25.03
CA ALA A 62 0.26 -9.46 26.05
C ALA A 62 1.31 -10.44 25.47
N LEU A 63 1.25 -10.73 24.17
CA LEU A 63 2.26 -11.54 23.49
C LEU A 63 3.63 -10.84 23.48
N PRO A 64 4.76 -11.58 23.52
CA PRO A 64 6.10 -11.00 23.45
C PRO A 64 6.30 -10.04 22.26
N GLN A 65 5.71 -10.39 21.11
CA GLN A 65 5.69 -9.55 19.91
C GLN A 65 4.97 -8.20 20.16
N GLY A 66 3.85 -8.25 20.90
CA GLY A 66 3.06 -7.08 21.27
C GLY A 66 3.80 -6.15 22.22
N GLN A 67 4.55 -6.71 23.18
CA GLN A 67 5.39 -5.94 24.10
C GLN A 67 6.53 -5.22 23.37
N ILE A 68 7.22 -5.91 22.44
CA ILE A 68 8.27 -5.28 21.60
C ILE A 68 7.68 -4.15 20.77
N MET A 69 6.50 -4.35 20.17
CA MET A 69 5.83 -3.31 19.40
C MET A 69 5.42 -2.13 20.28
N ALA A 70 4.89 -2.38 21.48
CA ALA A 70 4.52 -1.32 22.42
C ALA A 70 5.75 -0.50 22.86
N GLN A 71 6.87 -1.17 23.13
CA GLN A 71 8.14 -0.51 23.43
C GLN A 71 8.63 0.33 22.23
N PHE A 72 8.56 -0.22 21.02
CA PHE A 72 8.93 0.50 19.79
C PHE A 72 8.06 1.75 19.59
N LEU A 73 6.73 1.63 19.74
CA LEU A 73 5.80 2.76 19.63
C LEU A 73 6.00 3.81 20.72
N SER A 74 6.51 3.43 21.89
CA SER A 74 6.84 4.39 22.97
C SER A 74 7.99 5.33 22.60
N THR A 75 8.83 4.96 21.63
CA THR A 75 9.93 5.81 21.15
C THR A 75 9.49 6.89 20.15
N PHE A 76 8.26 6.80 19.64
CA PHE A 76 7.75 7.70 18.62
C PHE A 76 7.38 9.05 19.22
N ASN A 77 7.72 10.13 18.52
CA ASN A 77 7.13 11.43 18.83
C ASN A 77 5.64 11.44 18.46
N ARG A 78 4.90 12.44 18.96
CA ARG A 78 3.44 12.55 18.74
C ARG A 78 3.06 12.58 17.25
N LEU A 79 3.89 13.17 16.41
CA LEU A 79 3.65 13.25 14.96
C LEU A 79 3.84 11.87 14.29
N GLU A 80 4.87 11.14 14.68
CA GLU A 80 5.14 9.77 14.22
C GLU A 80 4.04 8.81 14.66
N GLN A 81 3.60 8.88 15.91
CA GLN A 81 2.48 8.10 16.41
C GLN A 81 1.20 8.39 15.60
N SER A 82 0.92 9.66 15.32
CA SER A 82 -0.22 10.05 14.48
C SER A 82 -0.12 9.48 13.06
N ARG A 83 1.08 9.49 12.45
CA ARG A 83 1.31 8.94 11.10
C ARG A 83 1.16 7.42 11.10
N PHE A 84 1.71 6.75 12.11
CA PHE A 84 1.59 5.32 12.30
C PHE A 84 0.13 4.89 12.44
N GLU A 85 -0.64 5.57 13.28
CA GLU A 85 -2.06 5.26 13.47
C GLU A 85 -2.90 5.51 12.21
N ALA A 86 -2.65 6.62 11.51
CA ALA A 86 -3.31 6.90 10.23
C ALA A 86 -3.03 5.79 9.21
N PHE A 87 -1.78 5.31 9.16
CA PHE A 87 -1.37 4.22 8.29
C PHE A 87 -1.92 2.86 8.73
N ARG A 88 -1.95 2.56 10.02
CA ARG A 88 -2.53 1.32 10.57
C ARG A 88 -3.99 1.20 10.18
N ARG A 89 -4.74 2.30 10.32
CA ARG A 89 -6.17 2.40 10.04
C ARG A 89 -6.50 2.59 8.55
N SER A 90 -5.53 2.86 7.69
CA SER A 90 -5.79 3.01 6.26
C SER A 90 -6.20 1.68 5.64
N THR A 91 -7.32 1.67 4.92
CA THR A 91 -7.86 0.50 4.23
C THR A 91 -8.38 0.91 2.86
N PHE A 92 -8.30 0.03 1.87
CA PHE A 92 -8.99 0.23 0.61
C PHE A 92 -10.49 -0.05 0.78
N SER A 93 -11.32 0.58 -0.05
CA SER A 93 -12.74 0.27 -0.10
C SER A 93 -12.93 -1.15 -0.63
N SER A 94 -13.54 -2.02 0.17
CA SER A 94 -13.81 -3.42 -0.21
C SER A 94 -14.64 -3.52 -1.48
N ASP A 95 -15.63 -2.63 -1.67
CA ASP A 95 -16.44 -2.57 -2.89
C ASP A 95 -15.60 -2.19 -4.12
N ALA A 96 -14.68 -1.22 -3.98
CA ALA A 96 -13.82 -0.80 -5.08
C ALA A 96 -12.83 -1.90 -5.49
N ILE A 97 -12.21 -2.58 -4.51
CA ILE A 97 -11.30 -3.70 -4.78
C ILE A 97 -12.06 -4.86 -5.41
N SER A 98 -13.25 -5.20 -4.90
CA SER A 98 -14.07 -6.28 -5.44
C SER A 98 -14.44 -6.03 -6.92
N LYS A 99 -14.86 -4.81 -7.26
CA LYS A 99 -15.13 -4.39 -8.64
C LYS A 99 -13.89 -4.47 -9.52
N TYR A 100 -12.74 -3.97 -9.03
CA TYR A 100 -11.47 -4.04 -9.76
C TYR A 100 -11.07 -5.49 -10.07
N VAL A 101 -11.06 -6.38 -9.07
CA VAL A 101 -10.68 -7.79 -9.26
C VAL A 101 -11.65 -8.48 -10.21
N ALA A 102 -12.96 -8.24 -10.06
CA ALA A 102 -13.96 -8.80 -10.94
C ALA A 102 -13.73 -8.37 -12.41
N GLN A 103 -13.40 -7.09 -12.62
CA GLN A 103 -13.07 -6.54 -13.93
C GLN A 103 -11.84 -7.22 -14.53
N ILE A 104 -10.73 -7.31 -13.78
CA ILE A 104 -9.48 -7.96 -14.24
C ILE A 104 -9.72 -9.44 -14.59
N LEU A 105 -10.51 -10.16 -13.79
CA LEU A 105 -10.84 -11.56 -14.08
C LEU A 105 -11.68 -11.69 -15.35
N ILE A 106 -12.61 -10.76 -15.61
CA ILE A 106 -13.36 -10.74 -16.87
C ILE A 106 -12.47 -10.43 -18.07
N GLU A 107 -11.61 -9.42 -17.97
CA GLU A 107 -10.68 -9.03 -19.04
C GLU A 107 -9.74 -10.19 -19.36
N GLY A 108 -9.20 -10.87 -18.35
CA GLY A 108 -8.35 -12.05 -18.54
C GLY A 108 -9.10 -13.28 -19.08
N LEU A 109 -10.40 -13.40 -18.82
CA LEU A 109 -11.23 -14.49 -19.35
C LEU A 109 -11.80 -14.19 -20.74
N ASN A 110 -11.94 -12.91 -21.11
CA ASN A 110 -12.63 -12.49 -22.32
C ASN A 110 -12.02 -11.20 -22.91
N ASP A 111 -11.38 -11.34 -24.06
CA ASP A 111 -11.28 -10.27 -25.08
C ASP A 111 -12.67 -9.92 -25.69
N GLY A 112 -13.78 -9.95 -24.92
CA GLY A 112 -15.12 -9.78 -25.51
C GLY A 112 -16.38 -9.78 -24.63
N ILE A 113 -16.33 -9.62 -23.30
CA ILE A 113 -17.57 -9.53 -22.48
C ILE A 113 -17.71 -8.15 -21.82
N GLU A 114 -18.61 -7.32 -22.37
CA GLU A 114 -19.01 -6.01 -21.82
C GLU A 114 -20.15 -6.12 -20.80
N ARG A 115 -19.91 -6.51 -19.54
CA ARG A 115 -20.87 -6.28 -18.43
C ARG A 115 -20.17 -6.13 -17.08
N ASN A 116 -20.59 -5.13 -16.29
CA ASN A 116 -20.14 -4.87 -14.91
C ASN A 116 -20.17 -6.15 -14.03
N PRO A 117 -19.03 -6.75 -13.70
CA PRO A 117 -19.02 -8.02 -13.00
C PRO A 117 -19.08 -7.91 -11.49
N VAL A 118 -19.61 -8.95 -10.88
CA VAL A 118 -19.59 -9.15 -9.42
C VAL A 118 -18.63 -10.29 -9.11
N LEU A 119 -17.63 -10.04 -8.25
CA LEU A 119 -16.58 -11.01 -7.92
C LEU A 119 -17.14 -12.34 -7.39
N SER A 120 -18.25 -12.29 -6.66
CA SER A 120 -18.92 -13.48 -6.12
C SER A 120 -19.42 -14.45 -7.19
N HIS A 121 -19.54 -14.02 -8.45
CA HIS A 121 -19.93 -14.90 -9.56
C HIS A 121 -18.75 -15.59 -10.24
N LEU A 122 -17.51 -15.14 -9.97
CA LEU A 122 -16.29 -15.62 -10.62
C LEU A 122 -15.47 -16.58 -9.73
N CYS A 123 -15.79 -16.64 -8.44
CA CYS A 123 -15.07 -17.44 -7.46
C CYS A 123 -16.02 -18.41 -6.76
N SER A 124 -15.48 -19.45 -6.11
CA SER A 124 -16.29 -20.36 -5.30
C SER A 124 -17.10 -19.58 -4.26
N VAL A 125 -18.31 -20.04 -3.98
CA VAL A 125 -19.23 -19.39 -3.04
C VAL A 125 -18.53 -19.18 -1.70
N GLY A 126 -18.53 -17.92 -1.22
CA GLY A 126 -17.91 -17.53 0.04
C GLY A 126 -16.48 -16.95 -0.08
N GLN A 127 -15.75 -17.22 -1.16
CA GLN A 127 -14.32 -16.84 -1.27
C GLN A 127 -14.08 -15.39 -1.72
N ALA A 128 -15.08 -14.70 -2.27
CA ALA A 128 -14.90 -13.35 -2.80
C ALA A 128 -14.40 -12.34 -1.74
N SER A 129 -14.80 -12.52 -0.48
CA SER A 129 -14.34 -11.68 0.63
C SER A 129 -12.86 -11.90 0.97
N GLU A 130 -12.41 -13.15 0.96
CA GLU A 130 -11.02 -13.54 1.20
C GLU A 130 -10.11 -13.00 0.10
N ILE A 131 -10.52 -13.13 -1.17
CA ILE A 131 -9.78 -12.59 -2.32
C ILE A 131 -9.66 -11.06 -2.20
N THR A 132 -10.75 -10.39 -1.85
CA THR A 132 -10.75 -8.93 -1.64
C THR A 132 -9.79 -8.52 -0.53
N MET A 133 -9.76 -9.26 0.59
CA MET A 133 -8.84 -9.03 1.70
C MET A 133 -7.38 -9.24 1.28
N VAL A 134 -7.08 -10.32 0.56
CA VAL A 134 -5.73 -10.63 0.05
C VAL A 134 -5.25 -9.53 -0.89
N VAL A 135 -6.04 -9.17 -1.89
CA VAL A 135 -5.68 -8.11 -2.86
C VAL A 135 -5.51 -6.76 -2.17
N SER A 136 -6.39 -6.39 -1.23
CA SER A 136 -6.23 -5.16 -0.44
C SER A 136 -4.94 -5.16 0.38
N THR A 137 -4.54 -6.30 0.93
CA THR A 137 -3.32 -6.46 1.72
C THR A 137 -2.07 -6.31 0.84
N LEU A 138 -2.06 -6.96 -0.32
CA LEU A 138 -1.00 -6.85 -1.32
C LEU A 138 -0.86 -5.42 -1.86
N ALA A 139 -1.98 -4.78 -2.21
CA ALA A 139 -2.00 -3.39 -2.66
C ALA A 139 -1.42 -2.44 -1.60
N LYS A 140 -1.71 -2.67 -0.31
CA LYS A 140 -1.19 -1.87 0.79
C LYS A 140 0.33 -2.07 0.96
N ALA A 141 0.80 -3.32 0.89
CA ALA A 141 2.23 -3.64 0.94
C ALA A 141 2.98 -3.04 -0.26
N TYR A 142 2.39 -3.05 -1.45
CA TYR A 142 2.95 -2.41 -2.63
C TYR A 142 3.07 -0.89 -2.45
N ALA A 143 1.99 -0.23 -2.03
CA ALA A 143 1.99 1.21 -1.77
C ALA A 143 3.05 1.61 -0.73
N GLN A 144 3.28 0.79 0.30
CA GLN A 144 4.34 1.00 1.29
C GLN A 144 5.73 0.99 0.66
N ARG A 145 6.05 -0.04 -0.12
CA ARG A 145 7.34 -0.17 -0.80
C ARG A 145 7.56 0.97 -1.78
N LEU A 146 6.56 1.30 -2.59
CA LEU A 146 6.64 2.40 -3.53
C LEU A 146 6.86 3.74 -2.83
N MET A 147 6.16 4.00 -1.72
CA MET A 147 6.35 5.21 -0.92
C MET A 147 7.73 5.27 -0.25
N GLN A 148 8.28 4.14 0.17
CA GLN A 148 9.63 4.05 0.73
C GLN A 148 10.68 4.42 -0.33
N ASP A 149 10.57 3.85 -1.52
CA ASP A 149 11.51 4.13 -2.62
C ASP A 149 11.34 5.58 -3.11
N SER A 150 10.11 6.09 -3.19
CA SER A 150 9.85 7.49 -3.58
C SER A 150 10.55 8.50 -2.67
N ARG A 151 10.81 8.16 -1.40
CA ARG A 151 11.53 9.03 -0.46
C ARG A 151 13.03 9.11 -0.77
N SER A 152 13.63 8.11 -1.43
CA SER A 152 15.03 8.20 -1.85
C SER A 152 15.22 9.32 -2.88
N PHE A 153 14.23 9.51 -3.76
CA PHE A 153 14.21 10.57 -4.78
C PHE A 153 13.83 11.96 -4.23
N ALA A 154 12.91 12.02 -3.27
CA ALA A 154 12.49 13.28 -2.66
C ALA A 154 13.53 13.84 -1.66
N GLY A 155 14.38 12.98 -1.10
CA GLY A 155 15.28 13.35 -0.01
C GLY A 155 14.58 13.46 1.36
N ILE A 156 15.34 13.79 2.40
CA ILE A 156 14.93 13.61 3.82
C ILE A 156 13.80 14.55 4.26
N LYS A 157 13.58 15.68 3.59
CA LYS A 157 12.71 16.77 4.09
C LYS A 157 11.58 17.18 3.15
N GLU A 158 11.52 16.63 1.93
CA GLU A 158 10.53 17.06 0.95
C GLU A 158 9.25 16.20 0.99
N VAL A 159 8.14 16.84 0.63
CA VAL A 159 6.87 16.14 0.40
C VAL A 159 7.05 15.27 -0.84
N VAL A 160 6.63 14.00 -0.76
CA VAL A 160 6.68 13.09 -1.90
C VAL A 160 5.72 13.58 -2.98
N LEU A 161 6.28 14.15 -4.04
CA LEU A 161 5.54 14.55 -5.23
C LEU A 161 5.18 13.33 -6.10
N PRO A 162 4.09 13.37 -6.88
CA PRO A 162 3.70 12.28 -7.78
C PRO A 162 4.83 11.87 -8.75
N ARG A 163 5.66 12.82 -9.18
CA ARG A 163 6.79 12.55 -10.07
C ARG A 163 7.83 11.60 -9.46
N TYR A 164 8.05 11.64 -8.14
CA TYR A 164 8.98 10.72 -7.47
C TYR A 164 8.42 9.30 -7.39
N MET A 165 7.09 9.16 -7.28
CA MET A 165 6.45 7.84 -7.33
C MET A 165 6.60 7.18 -8.69
N LEU A 166 6.48 7.96 -9.78
CA LEU A 166 6.72 7.45 -11.13
C LEU A 166 8.18 7.02 -11.32
N LEU A 167 9.14 7.82 -10.86
CA LEU A 167 10.57 7.46 -10.93
C LEU A 167 10.89 6.19 -10.11
N ALA A 168 10.33 6.06 -8.92
CA ALA A 168 10.49 4.86 -8.10
C ALA A 168 9.87 3.63 -8.77
N MET A 169 8.71 3.77 -9.41
CA MET A 169 8.09 2.70 -10.17
C MET A 169 8.98 2.26 -11.35
N ASP A 170 9.51 3.21 -12.12
CA ASP A 170 10.42 2.94 -13.24
C ASP A 170 11.72 2.26 -12.78
N GLU A 171 12.28 2.70 -11.66
CA GLU A 171 13.47 2.06 -11.07
C GLU A 171 13.18 0.61 -10.66
N ARG A 172 12.08 0.35 -9.94
CA ARG A 172 11.68 -1.01 -9.55
C ARG A 172 11.46 -1.91 -10.75
N ASN A 173 10.85 -1.39 -11.82
CA ASN A 173 10.68 -2.08 -13.09
C ASN A 173 12.03 -2.45 -13.71
N SER A 174 12.99 -1.50 -13.72
CA SER A 174 14.33 -1.74 -14.27
C SER A 174 15.10 -2.80 -13.48
N GLN A 175 14.96 -2.80 -12.14
CA GLN A 175 15.60 -3.75 -11.24
C GLN A 175 14.93 -5.13 -11.28
N GLY A 176 13.66 -5.21 -11.71
CA GLY A 176 12.86 -6.44 -11.65
C GLY A 176 12.40 -6.77 -10.23
N THR A 177 12.17 -5.75 -9.40
CA THR A 177 11.66 -5.90 -8.03
C THR A 177 10.15 -5.62 -7.92
N GLU A 178 9.50 -5.35 -9.06
CA GLU A 178 8.06 -5.13 -9.17
C GLU A 178 7.28 -6.45 -9.00
N ILE A 179 6.04 -6.42 -8.50
CA ILE A 179 5.29 -7.63 -8.13
C ILE A 179 4.95 -8.49 -9.37
N ASP A 180 4.72 -7.86 -10.52
CA ASP A 180 4.53 -8.53 -11.81
C ASP A 180 5.77 -9.35 -12.20
N PHE A 181 6.94 -9.09 -11.62
CA PHE A 181 8.11 -9.94 -11.79
C PHE A 181 7.83 -11.41 -11.42
N PHE A 182 7.04 -11.65 -10.37
CA PHE A 182 6.70 -13.01 -9.94
C PHE A 182 5.47 -13.58 -10.66
N LEU A 183 4.66 -12.71 -11.27
CA LEU A 183 3.43 -13.09 -11.97
C LEU A 183 3.60 -13.17 -13.50
N GLN A 184 4.73 -12.74 -14.04
CA GLN A 184 5.09 -12.92 -15.44
C GLN A 184 5.24 -14.41 -15.75
N ASN A 185 4.15 -15.00 -16.23
CA ASN A 185 4.17 -16.35 -16.75
C ASN A 185 5.13 -16.38 -17.94
N ALA A 186 6.16 -17.24 -17.90
CA ALA A 186 7.18 -17.30 -18.94
C ALA A 186 6.61 -17.54 -20.36
N ALA A 187 5.36 -18.00 -20.45
CA ALA A 187 4.64 -18.27 -21.69
C ALA A 187 3.92 -17.05 -22.31
N THR A 188 3.56 -16.01 -21.53
CA THR A 188 2.73 -14.89 -22.02
C THR A 188 3.54 -13.70 -22.53
N SER A 189 4.87 -13.73 -22.44
CA SER A 189 5.77 -12.62 -22.83
C SER A 189 6.06 -12.56 -24.35
N SER A 190 5.18 -13.08 -25.20
CA SER A 190 5.47 -13.35 -26.62
C SER A 190 5.30 -12.14 -27.56
N SER A 191 4.94 -10.94 -27.09
CA SER A 191 4.75 -9.82 -28.01
C SER A 191 5.21 -8.49 -27.42
N GLY A 192 6.44 -8.05 -27.76
CA GLY A 192 6.71 -6.61 -27.92
C GLY A 192 7.94 -5.99 -27.25
N SER A 193 8.62 -6.62 -26.28
CA SER A 193 9.83 -6.03 -25.67
C SER A 193 10.93 -7.07 -25.46
N SER A 194 11.88 -7.15 -26.39
CA SER A 194 12.94 -8.18 -26.39
C SER A 194 14.05 -7.95 -25.35
N LEU A 195 14.10 -6.78 -24.72
CA LEU A 195 15.17 -6.42 -23.78
C LEU A 195 14.89 -6.81 -22.32
N CYS A 196 13.62 -6.91 -21.90
CA CYS A 196 13.28 -7.31 -20.53
C CYS A 196 13.37 -8.83 -20.30
N ASN A 197 13.19 -9.63 -21.37
CA ASN A 197 13.09 -11.08 -21.29
C ASN A 197 14.44 -11.79 -21.01
N ARG A 198 15.56 -11.22 -21.50
CA ARG A 198 16.90 -11.82 -21.34
C ARG A 198 17.37 -11.85 -19.88
N ASN A 199 16.82 -11.00 -19.02
CA ASN A 199 17.15 -10.92 -17.61
C ASN A 199 16.20 -11.72 -16.71
N TYR A 200 15.09 -12.28 -17.22
CA TYR A 200 14.15 -13.06 -16.41
C TYR A 200 14.78 -14.38 -15.95
N SER A 201 15.34 -15.16 -16.89
CA SER A 201 15.98 -16.44 -16.59
C SER A 201 17.15 -16.28 -15.60
N SER A 202 18.04 -15.32 -15.85
CA SER A 202 19.18 -15.03 -14.96
C SER A 202 18.75 -14.61 -13.56
N ARG A 203 17.68 -13.80 -13.43
CA ARG A 203 17.18 -13.34 -12.12
C ARG A 203 16.42 -14.44 -11.37
N ARG A 204 15.63 -15.26 -12.07
CA ARG A 204 14.99 -16.45 -11.49
C ARG A 204 16.04 -17.42 -10.94
N LEU A 205 17.11 -17.67 -11.69
CA LEU A 205 18.22 -18.51 -11.24
C LEU A 205 18.93 -17.90 -10.02
N ALA A 206 19.12 -16.58 -9.98
CA ALA A 206 19.69 -15.91 -8.81
C ALA A 206 18.79 -16.03 -7.56
N ALA A 207 17.47 -15.93 -7.72
CA ALA A 207 16.51 -16.10 -6.62
C ALA A 207 16.51 -17.54 -6.06
N ILE A 208 16.53 -18.55 -6.95
CA ILE A 208 16.66 -19.96 -6.55
C ILE A 208 17.96 -20.17 -5.76
N ARG A 209 19.08 -19.64 -6.27
CA ARG A 209 20.38 -19.78 -5.61
C ARG A 209 20.43 -19.10 -4.24
N LEU A 210 19.77 -17.94 -4.06
CA LEU A 210 19.66 -17.29 -2.76
C LEU A 210 18.84 -18.12 -1.77
N GLN A 211 17.78 -18.80 -2.24
CA GLN A 211 16.99 -19.69 -1.39
C GLN A 211 17.81 -20.92 -0.97
N GLU A 212 18.55 -21.53 -1.89
CA GLU A 212 19.46 -22.66 -1.59
C GLU A 212 20.47 -22.27 -0.50
N LEU A 213 21.10 -21.09 -0.60
CA LEU A 213 22.04 -20.60 0.43
C LEU A 213 21.37 -20.39 1.79
N TYR A 214 20.13 -19.88 1.81
CA TYR A 214 19.38 -19.71 3.06
C TYR A 214 19.03 -21.05 3.71
N GLU A 215 18.74 -22.07 2.91
CA GLU A 215 18.46 -23.43 3.37
C GLU A 215 19.74 -24.13 3.85
N GLU A 216 20.91 -23.87 3.25
CA GLU A 216 22.20 -24.38 3.74
C GLU A 216 22.55 -23.82 5.14
N ASP A 217 22.38 -22.50 5.33
CA ASP A 217 22.69 -21.83 6.59
C ASP A 217 21.74 -22.24 7.74
N ASN A 218 20.48 -22.54 7.42
CA ASN A 218 19.45 -22.84 8.43
C ASN A 218 19.12 -24.34 8.56
N GLY A 219 19.34 -25.13 7.51
CA GLY A 219 19.01 -26.55 7.46
C GLY A 219 20.05 -27.48 8.10
N SER A 220 21.24 -26.97 8.43
CA SER A 220 22.34 -27.78 8.97
C SER A 220 22.54 -27.68 10.50
N LYS A 221 21.55 -27.16 11.25
CA LYS A 221 21.57 -27.32 12.71
C LYS A 221 20.81 -28.60 13.08
N PRO A 222 21.51 -29.74 13.31
CA PRO A 222 20.86 -30.86 13.96
C PRO A 222 20.33 -30.38 15.32
N MET A 223 19.01 -30.47 15.49
CA MET A 223 18.38 -30.37 16.81
C MET A 223 19.03 -31.43 17.70
N ASN A 224 20.01 -31.00 18.49
CA ASN A 224 20.72 -31.85 19.42
C ASN A 224 19.74 -32.15 20.56
N ASN A 225 18.93 -33.21 20.39
CA ASN A 225 18.01 -33.76 21.39
C ASN A 225 18.78 -34.45 22.53
N LYS A 226 19.70 -33.72 23.16
CA LYS A 226 20.44 -34.13 24.36
C LYS A 226 19.94 -33.32 25.56
N ALA A 227 18.69 -33.54 25.98
CA ALA A 227 18.18 -32.98 27.24
C ALA A 227 16.92 -33.72 27.76
N LEU A 228 16.85 -35.04 27.62
CA LEU A 228 15.79 -35.87 28.22
C LEU A 228 16.37 -37.26 28.58
N SER A 229 17.32 -37.26 29.50
CA SER A 229 17.72 -38.43 30.29
C SER A 229 18.61 -37.97 31.42
N GLU A 230 17.99 -37.44 32.47
CA GLU A 230 18.43 -37.52 33.87
C GLU A 230 17.24 -37.24 34.79
#